data_AF-A0AAF0BXT1-F1
#
_entry.id   AF-A0AAF0BXT1-F1
#
_cell.length_a   1.000
_cell.length_b   1.000
_cell.length_c   1.000
_cell.angle_alpha   90.00
_cell.angle_beta   90.00
_cell.angle_gamma   90.00
#
_symmetry.space_group_name_H-M   'P 1'
#
loop_
_entity.id
_entity.type
_entity.pdbx_description
1 polymer ?
#
loop_
_entity_poly.entity_id
_entity_poly.type
_entity_poly.pdbx_seq_one_letter_code
_entity_poly.pdbx_strand_id
1 'polypeptide(L)'
;MMIRIMKYLVPISAVLLLGQAQAAMITNGNFADSCSLDGWHQDTDGVGDLGGGDFTVTGVNPGCAASIHVDYQDTNVFFANTLFQELDLTGAANSRFLLTLDFSVDSELTSSDSGFIADYFAVGLNDGSGAYADETGAPGYLLAPVGIDGLSVFNLSFELSSDFANQSGWFLDFQLGIGADNSGASDLAGSSLAINRVSLTEIVAEVPEPETLLLLVLAMAGLSTFRRQAH
;
A
#
# COMPACT_ATOMS: atom_id res chain seq x y z
N MET A 1 57.68 37.44 33.14
CA MET A 1 56.56 37.84 32.26
C MET A 1 56.27 36.67 31.34
N MET A 2 55.19 35.94 31.61
CA MET A 2 54.86 34.68 30.93
C MET A 2 53.36 34.71 30.64
N ILE A 3 52.99 34.93 29.38
CA ILE A 3 51.60 34.98 28.92
C ILE A 3 51.19 33.55 28.55
N ARG A 4 50.28 32.96 29.33
CA ARG A 4 49.61 31.70 28.96
C ARG A 4 48.34 32.05 28.17
N ILE A 5 48.35 31.77 26.87
CA ILE A 5 47.16 31.84 26.02
C ILE A 5 46.41 30.51 26.19
N MET A 6 45.28 30.55 26.90
CA MET A 6 44.34 29.44 27.02
C MET A 6 43.55 29.35 25.71
N LYS A 7 43.83 28.35 24.87
CA LYS A 7 43.02 28.06 23.68
C LYS A 7 41.83 27.19 24.10
N TYR A 8 40.63 27.77 24.10
CA TYR A 8 39.39 27.02 24.24
C TYR A 8 39.13 26.26 22.93
N LEU A 9 39.25 24.93 22.97
CA LEU A 9 38.71 24.06 21.92
C LEU A 9 37.22 23.90 22.18
N VAL A 10 36.38 24.50 21.34
CA VAL A 10 34.95 24.21 21.26
C VAL A 10 34.80 23.04 20.28
N PRO A 11 34.38 21.83 20.71
CA PRO A 11 34.03 20.79 19.77
C PRO A 11 32.67 21.14 19.16
N ILE A 12 32.67 21.53 17.88
CA ILE A 12 31.45 21.62 17.07
C ILE A 12 31.10 20.18 16.69
N SER A 13 30.15 19.57 17.41
CA SER A 13 29.51 18.32 16.97
C SER A 13 28.56 18.64 15.82
N ALA A 14 29.03 18.44 14.58
CA ALA A 14 28.17 18.45 13.41
C ALA A 14 27.30 17.18 13.42
N VAL A 15 26.01 17.33 13.73
CA VAL A 15 25.02 16.28 13.54
C VAL A 15 24.81 16.15 12.03
N LEU A 16 25.32 15.06 11.45
CA LEU A 16 25.03 14.67 10.08
C LEU A 16 23.56 14.26 10.01
N LEU A 17 22.72 15.14 9.47
CA LEU A 17 21.36 14.82 9.04
C LEU A 17 21.46 13.92 7.80
N LEU A 18 21.74 12.63 8.01
CA LEU A 18 21.51 11.61 7.00
C LEU A 18 20.00 11.47 6.88
N GLY A 19 19.42 11.99 5.79
CA GLY A 19 18.04 11.63 5.43
C GLY A 19 18.01 10.11 5.28
N GLN A 20 17.27 9.43 6.16
CA GLN A 20 17.04 8.01 5.99
C GLN A 20 16.25 7.86 4.70
N ALA A 21 16.85 7.23 3.69
CA ALA A 21 16.09 6.74 2.56
C ALA A 21 15.14 5.67 3.12
N GLN A 22 13.89 6.04 3.35
CA GLN A 22 12.85 5.07 3.66
C GLN A 22 12.70 4.17 2.42
N ALA A 23 12.77 2.86 2.64
CA ALA A 23 12.39 1.91 1.60
C ALA A 23 10.93 2.19 1.21
N ALA A 24 10.59 1.99 -0.06
CA ALA A 24 9.21 2.10 -0.49
C ALA A 24 8.40 1.01 0.23
N MET A 25 7.31 1.39 0.88
CA MET A 25 6.46 0.45 1.63
C MET A 25 5.59 -0.45 0.73
N ILE A 26 5.63 -0.22 -0.58
CA ILE A 26 5.10 -1.09 -1.63
C ILE A 26 6.25 -1.35 -2.60
N THR A 27 6.60 -2.61 -2.82
CA THR A 27 7.59 -2.98 -3.83
C THR A 27 6.94 -2.91 -5.21
N ASN A 28 7.63 -2.29 -6.16
CA ASN A 28 7.23 -2.25 -7.57
C ASN A 28 5.78 -1.75 -7.80
N GLY A 29 5.30 -0.83 -6.95
CA GLY A 29 3.90 -0.40 -6.97
C GLY A 29 3.49 0.38 -8.23
N ASN A 30 4.42 0.85 -9.05
CA ASN A 30 4.16 1.53 -10.31
C ASN A 30 4.51 0.71 -11.55
N PHE A 31 5.05 -0.51 -11.37
CA PHE A 31 5.50 -1.44 -12.42
C PHE A 31 6.51 -0.85 -13.44
N ALA A 32 6.95 0.40 -13.24
CA ALA A 32 7.54 1.22 -14.28
C ALA A 32 8.99 0.84 -14.59
N ASP A 33 9.75 0.45 -13.56
CA ASP A 33 11.18 0.25 -13.67
C ASP A 33 11.53 -1.10 -14.32
N SER A 34 10.81 -2.16 -13.97
CA SER A 34 11.07 -3.52 -14.45
C SER A 34 10.08 -4.01 -15.52
N CYS A 35 8.90 -3.39 -15.64
CA CYS A 35 7.79 -3.91 -16.45
C CYS A 35 7.54 -5.41 -16.17
N SER A 36 7.60 -5.76 -14.90
CA SER A 36 7.38 -7.11 -14.37
C SER A 36 6.44 -7.07 -13.18
N LEU A 37 5.92 -8.22 -12.79
CA LEU A 37 5.14 -8.41 -11.56
C LEU A 37 6.05 -8.69 -10.34
N ASP A 38 7.34 -8.37 -10.40
CA ASP A 38 8.26 -8.65 -9.29
C ASP A 38 7.76 -7.95 -8.01
N GLY A 39 7.74 -8.70 -6.91
CA GLY A 39 7.19 -8.23 -5.62
C GLY A 39 5.68 -8.45 -5.46
N TRP A 40 4.98 -8.90 -6.50
CA TRP A 40 3.56 -9.26 -6.44
C TRP A 40 3.36 -10.77 -6.60
N HIS A 41 2.44 -11.30 -5.82
CA HIS A 41 1.98 -12.68 -5.89
C HIS A 41 0.74 -12.77 -6.78
N GLN A 42 0.64 -13.90 -7.47
CA GLN A 42 -0.42 -14.22 -8.41
C GLN A 42 -1.12 -15.48 -7.89
N ASP A 43 -2.45 -15.44 -7.89
CA ASP A 43 -3.28 -16.57 -7.49
C ASP A 43 -4.50 -16.67 -8.38
N THR A 44 -4.63 -17.82 -9.06
CA THR A 44 -5.81 -18.21 -9.82
C THR A 44 -6.59 -19.20 -8.97
N ASP A 45 -7.83 -18.89 -8.61
CA ASP A 45 -8.76 -19.79 -7.89
C ASP A 45 -8.21 -20.40 -6.58
N GLY A 46 -7.28 -19.74 -5.89
CA GLY A 46 -6.68 -20.24 -4.65
C GLY A 46 -5.57 -21.29 -4.84
N VAL A 47 -5.08 -21.49 -6.06
CA VAL A 47 -4.04 -22.50 -6.37
C VAL A 47 -2.67 -21.93 -6.74
N GLY A 48 -2.53 -20.60 -6.75
CA GLY A 48 -1.35 -19.88 -7.23
C GLY A 48 -1.37 -19.60 -8.72
N ASP A 49 -0.23 -19.18 -9.26
CA ASP A 49 -0.04 -18.86 -10.68
C ASP A 49 -0.09 -20.12 -11.55
N LEU A 50 -1.04 -20.16 -12.48
CA LEU A 50 -1.18 -21.22 -13.49
C LEU A 50 -0.53 -20.86 -14.84
N GLY A 51 0.02 -19.66 -14.97
CA GLY A 51 0.55 -19.10 -16.21
C GLY A 51 -0.55 -18.69 -17.19
N GLY A 52 -0.19 -18.51 -18.46
CA GLY A 52 -1.16 -18.10 -19.50
C GLY A 52 -1.42 -16.59 -19.49
N GLY A 53 -2.66 -16.21 -19.78
CA GLY A 53 -3.13 -14.81 -19.90
C GLY A 53 -3.71 -14.21 -18.62
N ASP A 54 -3.83 -14.99 -17.53
CA ASP A 54 -4.45 -14.58 -16.26
C ASP A 54 -3.82 -13.29 -15.70
N PHE A 55 -2.49 -13.18 -15.80
CA PHE A 55 -1.72 -12.05 -15.32
C PHE A 55 -0.69 -11.64 -16.36
N THR A 56 -0.68 -10.36 -16.72
CA THR A 56 0.34 -9.82 -17.63
C THR A 56 0.83 -8.47 -17.15
N VAL A 57 1.92 -7.99 -17.74
CA VAL A 57 2.30 -6.58 -17.67
C VAL A 57 2.13 -5.98 -19.05
N THR A 58 1.35 -4.92 -19.13
CA THR A 58 1.09 -4.18 -20.37
C THR A 58 1.84 -2.86 -20.37
N GLY A 59 2.01 -2.27 -21.55
CA GLY A 59 2.72 -1.01 -21.73
C GLY A 59 4.23 -1.17 -21.97
N VAL A 60 4.95 -0.06 -21.84
CA VAL A 60 6.41 0.01 -22.01
C VAL A 60 6.99 0.98 -21.00
N ASN A 61 8.21 0.72 -20.52
CA ASN A 61 8.88 1.60 -19.55
C ASN A 61 8.90 3.06 -20.07
N PRO A 62 8.52 4.04 -19.22
CA PRO A 62 8.19 3.95 -17.80
C PRO A 62 6.68 3.83 -17.49
N GLY A 63 5.83 3.52 -18.46
CA GLY A 63 4.37 3.43 -18.32
C GLY A 63 3.87 1.99 -18.43
N CYS A 64 4.39 1.10 -17.59
CA CYS A 64 3.91 -0.28 -17.49
C CYS A 64 2.80 -0.39 -16.43
N ALA A 65 1.87 -1.32 -16.64
CA ALA A 65 0.77 -1.61 -15.72
C ALA A 65 0.64 -3.13 -15.55
N ALA A 66 0.39 -3.58 -14.32
CA ALA A 66 0.00 -4.97 -14.10
C ALA A 66 -1.45 -5.16 -14.52
N SER A 67 -1.78 -6.27 -15.16
CA SER A 67 -3.11 -6.55 -15.67
C SER A 67 -3.55 -7.94 -15.24
N ILE A 68 -4.73 -8.01 -14.62
CA ILE A 68 -5.45 -9.24 -14.30
C ILE A 68 -6.52 -9.44 -15.37
N HIS A 69 -6.73 -10.67 -15.83
CA HIS A 69 -7.70 -11.00 -16.87
C HIS A 69 -8.59 -12.15 -16.43
N VAL A 70 -9.83 -12.15 -16.89
CA VAL A 70 -10.78 -13.27 -16.76
C VAL A 70 -11.52 -13.47 -18.08
N ASP A 71 -12.05 -14.67 -18.31
CA ASP A 71 -12.90 -15.06 -19.46
C ASP A 71 -12.31 -14.85 -20.87
N TYR A 72 -11.02 -14.52 -20.99
CA TYR A 72 -10.31 -14.59 -22.27
C TYR A 72 -9.88 -16.02 -22.61
N GLN A 73 -9.69 -16.30 -23.91
CA GLN A 73 -9.36 -17.64 -24.41
C GLN A 73 -8.09 -18.28 -23.82
N ASP A 74 -7.14 -17.46 -23.32
CA ASP A 74 -5.87 -17.89 -22.76
C ASP A 74 -5.79 -17.75 -21.23
N THR A 75 -6.91 -17.45 -20.56
CA THR A 75 -7.03 -17.46 -19.10
C THR A 75 -7.38 -18.86 -18.58
N ASN A 76 -6.95 -19.19 -17.36
CA ASN A 76 -7.25 -20.47 -16.71
C ASN A 76 -8.28 -20.34 -15.58
N VAL A 77 -8.59 -19.11 -15.18
CA VAL A 77 -9.51 -18.78 -14.10
C VAL A 77 -10.92 -19.32 -14.34
N PHE A 78 -11.53 -19.84 -13.28
CA PHE A 78 -12.92 -20.27 -13.25
C PHE A 78 -13.77 -19.46 -12.27
N PHE A 79 -13.16 -18.92 -11.22
CA PHE A 79 -13.85 -18.10 -10.22
C PHE A 79 -13.24 -16.70 -10.12
N ALA A 80 -11.97 -16.60 -9.76
CA ALA A 80 -11.29 -15.31 -9.62
C ALA A 80 -9.77 -15.41 -9.71
N ASN A 81 -9.18 -14.38 -10.30
CA ASN A 81 -7.75 -14.11 -10.26
C ASN A 81 -7.49 -13.02 -9.22
N THR A 82 -6.45 -13.21 -8.40
CA THR A 82 -6.03 -12.26 -7.37
C THR A 82 -4.55 -11.93 -7.55
N LEU A 83 -4.25 -10.63 -7.69
CA LEU A 83 -2.88 -10.09 -7.65
C LEU A 83 -2.69 -9.36 -6.33
N PHE A 84 -1.69 -9.75 -5.55
CA PHE A 84 -1.57 -9.30 -4.16
C PHE A 84 -0.13 -9.14 -3.68
N GLN A 85 0.07 -8.33 -2.65
CA GLN A 85 1.39 -8.10 -2.04
C GLN A 85 1.23 -7.80 -0.54
N GLU A 86 2.18 -8.27 0.27
CA GLU A 86 2.26 -7.90 1.68
C GLU A 86 2.60 -6.40 1.84
N LEU A 87 1.88 -5.71 2.71
CA LEU A 87 2.12 -4.31 3.02
C LEU A 87 3.24 -4.17 4.05
N ASP A 88 4.22 -3.31 3.78
CA ASP A 88 5.15 -2.86 4.82
C ASP A 88 4.49 -1.78 5.66
N LEU A 89 4.01 -2.18 6.84
CA LEU A 89 3.35 -1.30 7.81
C LEU A 89 4.29 -0.87 8.94
N THR A 90 5.60 -0.91 8.69
CA THR A 90 6.59 -0.43 9.66
C THR A 90 6.49 1.09 9.81
N GLY A 91 6.31 1.56 11.04
CA GLY A 91 6.14 2.99 11.32
C GLY A 91 6.28 3.34 12.80
N ALA A 92 6.20 4.63 13.11
CA ALA A 92 6.14 5.11 14.49
C ALA A 92 4.88 4.59 15.23
N ALA A 93 4.92 4.66 16.55
CA ALA A 93 3.78 4.27 17.36
C ALA A 93 2.55 5.13 17.03
N ASN A 94 1.41 4.48 16.78
CA ASN A 94 0.15 5.09 16.37
C ASN A 94 0.17 5.77 14.98
N SER A 95 1.19 5.51 14.16
CA SER A 95 1.16 5.98 12.77
C SER A 95 -0.03 5.40 12.01
N ARG A 96 -0.62 6.21 11.14
CA ARG A 96 -1.60 5.76 10.15
C ARG A 96 -0.89 5.61 8.81
N PHE A 97 -1.55 5.04 7.80
CA PHE A 97 -0.96 4.91 6.48
C PHE A 97 -1.92 5.39 5.40
N LEU A 98 -1.42 6.19 4.45
CA LEU A 98 -2.18 6.57 3.27
C LEU A 98 -1.90 5.56 2.16
N LEU A 99 -2.89 4.73 1.86
CA LEU A 99 -2.89 3.85 0.70
C LEU A 99 -3.55 4.58 -0.47
N THR A 100 -2.87 4.67 -1.61
CA THR A 100 -3.41 5.28 -2.84
C THR A 100 -3.31 4.30 -3.99
N LEU A 101 -4.41 4.15 -4.74
CA LEU A 101 -4.58 3.20 -5.82
C LEU A 101 -4.98 3.95 -7.10
N ASP A 102 -4.33 3.61 -8.20
CA ASP A 102 -4.66 4.04 -9.56
C ASP A 102 -4.77 2.79 -10.43
N PHE A 103 -5.98 2.52 -10.90
CA PHE A 103 -6.28 1.36 -11.71
C PHE A 103 -7.48 1.62 -12.62
N SER A 104 -7.66 0.75 -13.60
CA SER A 104 -8.81 0.74 -14.49
C SER A 104 -9.34 -0.67 -14.66
N VAL A 105 -10.61 -0.78 -15.00
CA VAL A 105 -11.25 -2.03 -15.40
C VAL A 105 -11.91 -1.84 -16.75
N ASP A 106 -12.02 -2.90 -17.54
CA ASP A 106 -12.72 -2.89 -18.81
C ASP A 106 -13.30 -4.29 -19.09
N SER A 107 -14.31 -4.36 -19.95
CA SER A 107 -14.98 -5.60 -20.35
C SER A 107 -15.27 -5.58 -21.85
N GLU A 108 -15.19 -6.75 -22.51
CA GLU A 108 -15.47 -6.88 -23.94
C GLU A 108 -16.94 -6.61 -24.29
N LEU A 109 -17.85 -6.93 -23.35
CA LEU A 109 -19.28 -6.66 -23.45
C LEU A 109 -19.72 -5.65 -22.39
N THR A 110 -20.86 -5.01 -22.64
CA THR A 110 -21.50 -4.04 -21.74
C THR A 110 -22.97 -4.40 -21.54
N SER A 111 -23.65 -3.71 -20.63
CA SER A 111 -25.10 -3.81 -20.40
C SER A 111 -25.96 -3.43 -21.62
N SER A 112 -25.34 -2.88 -22.67
CA SER A 112 -25.99 -2.63 -23.95
C SER A 112 -26.04 -3.86 -24.88
N ASP A 113 -25.22 -4.88 -24.60
CA ASP A 113 -25.11 -6.11 -25.38
C ASP A 113 -26.07 -7.19 -24.88
N SER A 114 -26.60 -7.98 -25.81
CA SER A 114 -27.53 -9.07 -25.48
C SER A 114 -26.77 -10.23 -24.84
N GLY A 115 -27.19 -10.63 -23.63
CA GLY A 115 -26.59 -11.75 -22.92
C GLY A 115 -25.42 -11.37 -22.01
N PHE A 116 -25.17 -10.06 -21.84
CA PHE A 116 -24.18 -9.54 -20.92
C PHE A 116 -24.38 -10.04 -19.49
N ILE A 117 -23.30 -10.52 -18.90
CA ILE A 117 -23.17 -10.90 -17.50
C ILE A 117 -21.94 -10.16 -16.97
N ALA A 118 -22.15 -9.25 -16.02
CA ALA A 118 -21.04 -8.46 -15.50
C ALA A 118 -20.08 -9.33 -14.67
N ASP A 119 -18.85 -9.44 -15.14
CA ASP A 119 -17.70 -9.74 -14.28
C ASP A 119 -17.57 -8.67 -13.20
N TYR A 120 -16.85 -8.98 -12.12
CA TYR A 120 -16.74 -8.07 -10.99
C TYR A 120 -15.33 -8.00 -10.46
N PHE A 121 -15.03 -6.91 -9.77
CA PHE A 121 -13.75 -6.73 -9.10
C PHE A 121 -13.96 -6.23 -7.68
N ALA A 122 -12.99 -6.53 -6.82
CA ALA A 122 -12.93 -6.06 -5.45
C ALA A 122 -11.50 -5.71 -5.07
N VAL A 123 -11.37 -4.81 -4.09
CA VAL A 123 -10.09 -4.49 -3.47
C VAL A 123 -10.25 -4.59 -1.97
N GLY A 124 -9.34 -5.31 -1.31
CA GLY A 124 -9.45 -5.56 0.12
C GLY A 124 -8.10 -5.77 0.78
N LEU A 125 -8.10 -5.62 2.10
CA LEU A 125 -7.01 -6.07 2.95
C LEU A 125 -7.30 -7.48 3.44
N ASN A 126 -6.31 -8.36 3.52
CA ASN A 126 -6.46 -9.67 4.14
C ASN A 126 -5.25 -10.01 5.00
N ASP A 127 -5.47 -10.87 5.98
CA ASP A 127 -4.45 -11.34 6.94
C ASP A 127 -4.10 -12.83 6.73
N GLY A 128 -4.46 -13.40 5.57
CA GLY A 128 -4.34 -14.82 5.28
C GLY A 128 -5.43 -15.71 5.89
N SER A 129 -6.43 -15.16 6.60
CA SER A 129 -7.57 -15.93 7.12
C SER A 129 -8.61 -16.31 6.05
N GLY A 130 -8.51 -15.73 4.85
CA GLY A 130 -9.48 -15.87 3.77
C GLY A 130 -10.67 -14.92 3.84
N ALA A 131 -10.70 -14.00 4.82
CA ALA A 131 -11.66 -12.92 4.90
C ALA A 131 -11.01 -11.58 4.54
N TYR A 132 -11.81 -10.67 3.97
CA TYR A 132 -11.40 -9.30 3.71
C TYR A 132 -11.71 -8.37 4.88
N ALA A 133 -10.88 -7.34 5.01
CA ALA A 133 -11.03 -6.24 5.93
C ALA A 133 -11.03 -4.89 5.21
N ASP A 134 -11.67 -3.91 5.84
CA ASP A 134 -11.65 -2.51 5.44
C ASP A 134 -10.43 -1.75 5.99
N GLU A 135 -10.35 -0.44 5.75
CA GLU A 135 -9.24 0.43 6.19
C GLU A 135 -9.12 0.55 7.71
N THR A 136 -10.09 0.06 8.47
CA THR A 136 -10.07 0.03 9.94
C THR A 136 -9.66 -1.33 10.50
N GLY A 137 -9.52 -2.35 9.63
CA GLY A 137 -9.28 -3.75 10.04
C GLY A 137 -10.56 -4.48 10.43
N ALA A 138 -11.73 -3.88 10.25
CA ALA A 138 -13.01 -4.55 10.47
C ALA A 138 -13.39 -5.40 9.24
N PRO A 139 -14.21 -6.46 9.39
CA PRO A 139 -14.66 -7.27 8.25
C PRO A 139 -15.35 -6.41 7.19
N GLY A 140 -14.84 -6.46 5.95
CA GLY A 140 -15.27 -5.54 4.90
C GLY A 140 -14.33 -5.55 3.70
N TYR A 141 -14.34 -4.49 2.93
CA TYR A 141 -13.49 -4.28 1.75
C TYR A 141 -13.05 -2.82 1.71
N LEU A 142 -11.90 -2.54 1.10
CA LEU A 142 -11.58 -1.16 0.69
C LEU A 142 -12.51 -0.72 -0.44
N LEU A 143 -12.77 -1.62 -1.38
CA LEU A 143 -13.78 -1.49 -2.42
C LEU A 143 -14.53 -2.81 -2.53
N ALA A 144 -15.80 -2.79 -2.10
CA ALA A 144 -16.69 -3.96 -2.19
C ALA A 144 -16.86 -4.39 -3.66
N PRO A 145 -17.22 -5.67 -3.93
CA PRO A 145 -17.41 -6.16 -5.28
C PRO A 145 -18.31 -5.26 -6.14
N VAL A 146 -17.78 -4.79 -7.27
CA VAL A 146 -18.48 -3.95 -8.26
C VAL A 146 -18.46 -4.65 -9.62
N GLY A 147 -19.61 -4.69 -10.29
CA GLY A 147 -19.71 -5.21 -11.66
C GLY A 147 -19.08 -4.26 -12.68
N ILE A 148 -18.37 -4.81 -13.66
CA ILE A 148 -17.71 -4.09 -14.76
C ILE A 148 -18.71 -3.93 -15.89
N ASP A 149 -18.88 -2.71 -16.40
CA ASP A 149 -19.77 -2.38 -17.52
C ASP A 149 -19.02 -1.46 -18.50
N GLY A 150 -17.99 -2.03 -19.12
CA GLY A 150 -17.00 -1.32 -19.94
C GLY A 150 -15.99 -0.51 -19.12
N LEU A 151 -15.19 0.27 -19.84
CA LEU A 151 -14.05 1.00 -19.29
C LEU A 151 -14.42 1.96 -18.15
N SER A 152 -13.81 1.74 -17.00
CA SER A 152 -13.87 2.64 -15.85
C SER A 152 -12.47 2.84 -15.26
N VAL A 153 -12.18 4.07 -14.82
CA VAL A 153 -10.88 4.44 -14.24
C VAL A 153 -11.08 4.94 -12.81
N PHE A 154 -10.23 4.47 -11.91
CA PHE A 154 -10.31 4.73 -10.47
C PHE A 154 -9.02 5.36 -9.97
N ASN A 155 -9.18 6.40 -9.16
CA ASN A 155 -8.11 6.99 -8.37
C ASN A 155 -8.63 7.14 -6.93
N LEU A 156 -8.23 6.23 -6.06
CA LEU A 156 -8.78 6.07 -4.71
C LEU A 156 -7.68 6.24 -3.67
N SER A 157 -8.05 6.78 -2.50
CA SER A 157 -7.16 6.88 -1.35
C SER A 157 -7.89 6.45 -0.08
N PHE A 158 -7.22 5.62 0.71
CA PHE A 158 -7.70 5.09 1.98
C PHE A 158 -6.69 5.42 3.07
N GLU A 159 -7.18 5.87 4.22
CA GLU A 159 -6.35 6.07 5.40
C GLU A 159 -6.49 4.85 6.30
N LEU A 160 -5.46 4.00 6.33
CA LEU A 160 -5.42 2.82 7.15
C LEU A 160 -5.26 3.21 8.62
N SER A 161 -6.08 2.61 9.48
CA SER A 161 -6.08 2.82 10.93
C SER A 161 -4.70 2.64 11.54
N SER A 162 -4.46 3.35 12.65
CA SER A 162 -3.26 3.16 13.46
C SER A 162 -3.11 1.75 14.03
N ASP A 163 -4.20 0.97 14.03
CA ASP A 163 -4.18 -0.43 14.46
C ASP A 163 -3.27 -1.28 13.56
N PHE A 164 -3.05 -0.90 12.30
CA PHE A 164 -2.13 -1.57 11.39
C PHE A 164 -0.65 -1.29 11.67
N ALA A 165 -0.32 -0.26 12.46
CA ALA A 165 1.07 0.14 12.68
C ALA A 165 1.91 -0.98 13.30
N ASN A 166 3.04 -1.29 12.65
CA ASN A 166 3.96 -2.37 13.02
C ASN A 166 3.31 -3.77 13.05
N GLN A 167 2.17 -3.95 12.38
CA GLN A 167 1.66 -5.28 12.09
C GLN A 167 2.34 -5.85 10.84
N SER A 168 2.36 -7.18 10.73
CA SER A 168 2.88 -7.94 9.59
C SER A 168 1.84 -8.97 9.15
N GLY A 169 1.98 -9.51 7.94
CA GLY A 169 1.06 -10.51 7.40
C GLY A 169 -0.25 -9.91 6.86
N TRP A 170 -0.29 -8.60 6.64
CA TRP A 170 -1.39 -7.93 5.94
C TRP A 170 -1.06 -7.78 4.47
N PHE A 171 -1.97 -8.19 3.62
CA PHE A 171 -1.85 -8.14 2.18
C PHE A 171 -2.90 -7.21 1.58
N LEU A 172 -2.52 -6.51 0.51
CA LEU A 172 -3.45 -5.81 -0.36
C LEU A 172 -3.78 -6.71 -1.55
N ASP A 173 -5.06 -6.97 -1.75
CA ASP A 173 -5.55 -7.77 -2.86
C ASP A 173 -6.28 -6.92 -3.88
N PHE A 174 -5.95 -7.14 -5.15
CA PHE A 174 -6.81 -6.82 -6.28
C PHE A 174 -7.38 -8.13 -6.82
N GLN A 175 -8.69 -8.30 -6.73
CA GLN A 175 -9.37 -9.49 -7.22
C GLN A 175 -10.26 -9.13 -8.41
N LEU A 176 -10.17 -9.93 -9.47
CA LEU A 176 -11.04 -9.90 -10.63
C LEU A 176 -11.73 -11.27 -10.74
N GLY A 177 -13.05 -11.27 -10.67
CA GLY A 177 -13.88 -12.46 -10.64
C GLY A 177 -14.84 -12.55 -11.83
N ILE A 178 -15.14 -13.79 -12.21
CA ILE A 178 -16.06 -14.09 -13.32
C ILE A 178 -17.52 -13.93 -12.86
N GLY A 179 -18.30 -13.20 -13.65
CA GLY A 179 -19.73 -13.07 -13.52
C GLY A 179 -20.45 -14.33 -13.99
N ALA A 180 -21.52 -14.71 -13.31
CA ALA A 180 -22.33 -15.86 -13.71
C ALA A 180 -23.82 -15.58 -13.59
N ASP A 181 -24.60 -16.18 -14.49
CA ASP A 181 -26.06 -16.18 -14.41
C ASP A 181 -26.59 -17.17 -13.36
N ASN A 182 -27.92 -17.29 -13.27
CA ASN A 182 -28.57 -18.20 -12.33
C ASN A 182 -28.29 -19.70 -12.59
N SER A 183 -27.75 -20.05 -13.76
CA SER A 183 -27.32 -21.41 -14.09
C SER A 183 -25.83 -21.66 -13.78
N GLY A 184 -25.09 -20.61 -13.40
CA GLY A 184 -23.65 -20.67 -13.15
C GLY A 184 -22.82 -20.53 -14.43
N ALA A 185 -23.40 -20.06 -15.54
CA ALA A 185 -22.68 -19.82 -16.78
C ALA A 185 -22.28 -18.35 -16.88
N SER A 186 -21.05 -18.07 -17.31
CA SER A 186 -20.62 -16.74 -17.73
C SER A 186 -21.03 -16.47 -19.18
N ASP A 187 -20.84 -15.22 -19.63
CA ASP A 187 -21.05 -14.84 -21.02
C ASP A 187 -19.81 -15.08 -21.92
N LEU A 188 -18.71 -15.56 -21.32
CA LEU A 188 -17.42 -15.85 -21.95
C LEU A 188 -16.79 -14.63 -22.64
N ALA A 189 -17.17 -13.43 -22.19
CA ALA A 189 -16.59 -12.18 -22.64
C ALA A 189 -15.49 -11.75 -21.68
N GLY A 190 -14.30 -11.46 -22.20
CA GLY A 190 -13.16 -11.16 -21.36
C GLY A 190 -13.31 -9.84 -20.62
N SER A 191 -12.84 -9.80 -19.37
CA SER A 191 -12.68 -8.57 -18.59
C SER A 191 -11.26 -8.44 -18.05
N SER A 192 -10.84 -7.20 -17.83
CA SER A 192 -9.50 -6.88 -17.34
C SER A 192 -9.52 -5.87 -16.20
N LEU A 193 -8.54 -5.97 -15.32
CA LEU A 193 -8.21 -5.00 -14.28
C LEU A 193 -6.74 -4.62 -14.44
N ALA A 194 -6.46 -3.38 -14.82
CA ALA A 194 -5.12 -2.85 -15.00
C ALA A 194 -4.73 -1.90 -13.86
N ILE A 195 -3.69 -2.24 -13.11
CA ILE A 195 -3.14 -1.46 -11.99
C ILE A 195 -1.96 -0.63 -12.49
N ASN A 196 -2.13 0.69 -12.47
CA ASN A 196 -1.09 1.64 -12.90
C ASN A 196 -0.17 2.03 -11.74
N ARG A 197 -0.75 2.23 -10.55
CA ARG A 197 0.01 2.64 -9.38
C ARG A 197 -0.64 2.23 -8.07
N VAL A 198 0.20 1.75 -7.16
CA VAL A 198 -0.10 1.56 -5.76
C VAL A 198 1.01 2.24 -4.96
N SER A 199 0.62 3.04 -3.97
CA SER A 199 1.57 3.65 -3.04
C SER A 199 1.02 3.62 -1.63
N LEU A 200 1.90 3.30 -0.68
CA LEU A 200 1.64 3.42 0.75
C LEU A 200 2.59 4.46 1.32
N THR A 201 2.08 5.36 2.16
CA THR A 201 2.90 6.40 2.81
C THR A 201 2.51 6.53 4.27
N GLU A 202 3.51 6.58 5.16
CA GLU A 202 3.29 6.69 6.60
C GLU A 202 2.79 8.10 6.90
N ILE A 203 1.70 8.19 7.67
CA ILE A 203 1.24 9.41 8.30
C ILE A 203 1.64 9.31 9.78
N VAL A 204 2.79 9.89 10.10
CA VAL A 204 3.33 9.91 11.46
C VAL A 204 2.34 10.61 12.39
N ALA A 205 1.97 9.94 13.48
CA ALA A 205 1.18 10.57 14.52
C ALA A 205 2.00 11.70 15.17
N GLU A 206 1.43 12.91 15.27
CA GLU A 206 2.03 13.97 16.06
C GLU A 206 2.03 13.57 17.53
N VAL A 207 3.18 13.10 18.02
CA VAL A 207 3.41 12.94 19.45
C VAL A 207 3.84 14.31 19.96
N PRO A 208 3.10 14.94 20.90
CA PRO A 208 3.56 16.16 21.55
C PRO A 208 4.94 15.90 22.12
N GLU A 209 5.93 16.72 21.76
CA GLU A 209 7.28 16.55 22.29
C GLU A 209 7.21 16.42 23.81
N PRO A 210 7.86 15.42 24.42
CA PRO A 210 7.86 15.32 25.86
C PRO A 210 8.38 16.64 26.42
N GLU A 211 7.70 17.22 27.41
CA GLU A 211 8.15 18.44 28.10
C GLU A 211 9.51 18.26 28.80
N THR A 212 10.23 17.16 28.57
CA THR A 212 11.59 16.89 29.02
C THR A 212 12.57 17.98 28.61
N LEU A 213 12.39 18.64 27.45
CA LEU A 213 13.20 19.80 27.08
C LEU A 213 12.93 21.00 28.00
N LEU A 214 11.64 21.24 28.31
CA LEU A 214 11.22 22.29 29.24
C LEU A 214 11.72 21.97 30.67
N LEU A 215 11.63 20.72 31.10
CA LEU A 215 12.13 20.22 32.38
C LEU A 215 13.65 20.29 32.47
N LEU A 216 14.38 20.01 31.39
CA LEU A 216 15.83 20.13 31.32
C LEU A 216 16.25 21.61 31.42
N VAL A 217 15.56 22.51 30.72
CA VAL A 217 15.78 23.96 30.80
C VAL A 217 15.46 24.48 32.21
N LEU A 218 14.35 24.05 32.81
CA LEU A 218 13.96 24.39 34.19
C LEU A 218 14.96 23.83 35.22
N ALA A 219 15.43 22.60 35.04
CA ALA A 219 16.43 21.98 35.90
C ALA A 219 17.78 22.73 35.82
N MET A 220 18.22 23.09 34.61
CA MET A 220 19.44 23.89 34.42
C MET A 220 19.30 25.31 34.99
N ALA A 221 18.14 25.95 34.83
CA ALA A 221 17.85 27.24 35.45
C ALA A 221 17.89 27.14 36.99
N GLY A 222 17.28 26.10 37.57
CA GLY A 222 17.32 25.83 39.02
C GLY A 222 18.74 25.61 39.53
N LEU A 223 19.56 24.80 38.85
CA LEU A 223 20.96 24.55 39.19
C LEU A 223 21.83 25.83 39.14
N SER A 224 21.52 26.77 38.26
CA SER A 224 22.23 28.06 38.18
C SER A 224 21.96 28.99 39.36
N THR A 225 20.82 28.82 40.06
CA THR A 225 20.46 29.62 41.25
C THR A 225 21.05 29.07 42.56
N PHE A 226 21.55 27.84 42.59
CA PHE A 226 22.16 27.22 43.78
C PHE A 226 23.62 27.64 44.04
N ARG A 227 24.19 28.58 43.29
CA ARG A 227 25.52 29.12 43.59
C ARG A 227 25.46 30.28 44.60
N ARG A 228 25.63 29.89 45.87
CA ARG A 228 26.23 30.57 47.04
C ARG A 228 25.27 30.74 48.22
N GLN A 229 25.58 30.00 49.29
CA GLN A 229 26.01 30.59 50.56
C GLN A 229 26.84 29.54 51.33
N ALA A 230 28.15 29.51 51.07
CA ALA A 230 29.13 28.99 52.02
C ALA A 230 29.84 30.22 52.59
N HIS A 231 29.49 30.56 53.83
CA HIS A 231 30.18 31.54 54.66
C HIS A 231 31.39 30.90 55.33
#